data_AF-A0A4Q9LDF1-F1
#
_entry.id   AF-A0A4Q9LDF1-F1
#
_cell.length_a   1.000
_cell.length_b   1.000
_cell.length_c   1.000
_cell.angle_alpha   90.00
_cell.angle_beta   90.00
_cell.angle_gamma   90.00
#
_symmetry.space_group_name_H-M   'P 1'
#
loop_
_entity.id
_entity.type
_entity.pdbx_description
1 polymer ?
#
loop_
_entity_poly.entity_id
_entity_poly.type
_entity_poly.pdbx_seq_one_letter_code
_entity_poly.pdbx_strand_id
1 'polypeptide(L)'
;MTQYSYDIANLKEKYLYTDLNHKIIVPDDISVKVINQIHTMLGHCRINKLYYSIKNFYLISNIKGKIKHVVSTCSTCMINKRQTISYGKITGFIESAQPLKKVCSDILGSLINQFDKRKFYILTITDVFSRYTLLTILYQINTKQVIKAFENWFHRFKRPKEILTDQGRQYISEEFNTFCRFNGIKHICTSVYNPTGNSILERANQIISSLSPEEIIFNKSRLDLLERTRKINLESIATRIKQAADSENQKSNAKRKTEFVYEVGNFALVKNHNRSKLDPFYIGPAKVVSMHRNNNVVSLSLHGIVWQENIKNLRPFRIRPSINKIHSFNSSKTPAHGTTK
;
A
#
# COMPACT_ATOMS: atom_id res chain seq x y z
N MET A 1 -5.54 -18.16 56.60
CA MET A 1 -4.89 -16.96 56.05
C MET A 1 -3.45 -16.97 56.51
N THR A 2 -2.51 -17.40 55.69
CA THR A 2 -1.08 -17.33 56.02
C THR A 2 -0.53 -16.01 55.51
N GLN A 3 -0.36 -15.08 56.45
CA GLN A 3 0.21 -13.75 56.22
C GLN A 3 1.73 -13.88 56.37
N TYR A 4 2.49 -13.45 55.36
CA TYR A 4 3.96 -13.41 55.44
C TYR A 4 4.42 -11.96 55.35
N SER A 5 5.24 -11.55 56.33
CA SER A 5 5.84 -10.23 56.45
C SER A 5 7.14 -10.13 55.63
N TYR A 6 7.45 -8.91 55.15
CA TYR A 6 8.67 -8.60 54.43
C TYR A 6 9.69 -7.98 55.37
N ASP A 7 10.94 -8.45 55.32
CA ASP A 7 12.09 -7.77 55.91
C ASP A 7 12.92 -7.10 54.79
N ILE A 8 13.01 -5.77 54.84
CA ILE A 8 13.62 -4.92 53.81
C ILE A 8 15.16 -4.86 53.98
N ALA A 9 15.70 -5.44 55.07
CA ALA A 9 17.10 -5.25 55.45
C ALA A 9 18.14 -6.11 54.69
N ASN A 10 17.75 -7.14 53.93
CA ASN A 10 18.72 -8.09 53.35
C ASN A 10 18.54 -8.36 51.84
N LEU A 11 19.21 -7.56 51.01
CA LEU A 11 19.18 -7.59 49.54
C LEU A 11 20.00 -8.73 48.88
N LYS A 12 20.56 -9.68 49.65
CA LYS A 12 21.45 -10.73 49.12
C LYS A 12 20.77 -12.04 48.75
N GLU A 13 19.50 -12.22 49.09
CA GLU A 13 18.75 -13.42 48.76
C GLU A 13 17.71 -13.08 47.68
N LYS A 14 17.98 -13.51 46.44
CA LYS A 14 17.03 -13.36 45.33
C LYS A 14 15.92 -14.38 45.47
N TYR A 15 14.98 -14.12 46.37
CA TYR A 15 13.78 -14.94 46.49
C TYR A 15 12.90 -14.80 45.25
N LEU A 16 12.49 -15.94 44.68
CA LEU A 16 11.45 -16.00 43.67
C LEU A 16 10.12 -16.21 44.37
N TYR A 17 9.21 -15.24 44.28
CA TYR A 17 7.87 -15.35 44.83
C TYR A 17 7.03 -16.29 43.97
N THR A 18 6.35 -17.26 44.59
CA THR A 18 5.44 -18.18 43.89
C THR A 18 4.02 -18.09 44.42
N ASP A 19 3.03 -18.33 43.55
CA ASP A 19 1.65 -18.52 43.98
C ASP A 19 1.43 -19.91 44.61
N LEU A 20 0.20 -20.19 45.06
CA LEU A 20 -0.19 -21.49 45.64
C LEU A 20 -0.04 -22.67 44.67
N ASN A 21 0.15 -22.40 43.38
CA ASN A 21 0.38 -23.41 42.33
C ASN A 21 1.85 -23.45 41.88
N HIS A 22 2.78 -22.91 42.69
CA HIS A 22 4.22 -22.84 42.41
C HIS A 22 4.59 -22.03 41.14
N LYS A 23 3.74 -21.11 40.69
CA LYS A 23 4.04 -20.24 39.55
C LYS A 23 4.81 -19.02 40.00
N ILE A 24 5.86 -18.67 39.26
CA ILE A 24 6.69 -17.49 39.54
C ILE A 24 5.87 -16.22 39.30
N ILE A 25 5.72 -15.40 40.33
CA ILE A 25 5.04 -14.11 40.24
C ILE A 25 6.01 -13.11 39.62
N VAL A 26 5.61 -12.51 38.50
CA VAL A 26 6.44 -11.53 37.79
C VAL A 26 5.84 -10.13 37.98
N PRO A 27 6.58 -9.20 38.63
CA PRO A 27 6.17 -7.81 38.75
C PRO A 27 5.90 -7.17 37.38
N ASP A 28 4.95 -6.24 37.36
CA ASP A 28 4.49 -5.63 36.11
C ASP A 28 5.59 -4.87 35.37
N ASP A 29 6.50 -4.24 36.11
CA ASP A 29 7.62 -3.45 35.59
C ASP A 29 8.58 -4.27 34.72
N ILE A 30 8.80 -5.54 35.09
CA ILE A 30 9.72 -6.44 34.37
C ILE A 30 8.98 -7.39 33.43
N SER A 31 7.66 -7.53 33.57
CA SER A 31 6.86 -8.52 32.85
C SER A 31 7.01 -8.45 31.33
N VAL A 32 7.04 -7.24 30.75
CA VAL A 32 7.23 -7.04 29.30
C VAL A 32 8.63 -7.48 28.85
N LYS A 33 9.66 -7.22 29.66
CA LYS A 33 11.04 -7.62 29.39
C LYS A 33 11.19 -9.13 29.41
N VAL A 34 10.63 -9.79 30.41
CA VAL A 34 10.62 -11.26 30.55
C VAL A 34 9.89 -11.90 29.36
N ILE A 35 8.68 -11.44 29.04
CA ILE A 35 7.91 -11.96 27.88
C ILE A 35 8.71 -11.78 26.57
N ASN A 36 9.42 -10.66 26.42
CA ASN A 36 10.26 -10.42 25.24
C ASN A 36 11.48 -11.36 25.17
N GLN A 37 12.12 -11.67 26.29
CA GLN A 37 13.22 -12.63 26.33
C GLN A 37 12.72 -14.01 25.92
N ILE A 38 11.62 -14.47 26.51
CA ILE A 38 11.01 -15.77 26.16
C ILE A 38 10.58 -15.79 24.69
N HIS A 39 9.97 -14.72 24.18
CA HIS A 39 9.62 -14.59 22.76
C HIS A 39 10.84 -14.76 21.85
N THR A 40 11.98 -14.19 22.23
CA THR A 40 13.23 -14.23 21.45
C THR A 40 13.86 -15.62 21.52
N MET A 41 13.97 -16.19 22.73
CA MET A 41 14.52 -17.54 22.97
C MET A 41 13.73 -18.63 22.23
N LEU A 42 12.41 -18.51 22.16
CA LEU A 42 11.55 -19.44 21.42
C LEU A 42 11.50 -19.19 19.90
N GLY A 43 12.44 -18.41 19.35
CA GLY A 43 12.56 -18.16 17.91
C GLY A 43 11.41 -17.33 17.35
N HIS A 44 11.01 -16.27 18.06
CA HIS A 44 9.90 -15.40 17.66
C HIS A 44 8.59 -16.15 17.43
N CYS A 45 8.14 -16.97 18.39
CA CYS A 45 6.91 -17.74 18.26
C CYS A 45 5.63 -16.87 18.13
N ARG A 46 4.49 -17.47 17.70
CA ARG A 46 3.19 -16.77 17.61
C ARG A 46 2.55 -16.61 19.01
N ILE A 47 1.59 -15.70 19.11
CA ILE A 47 0.88 -15.33 20.36
C ILE A 47 0.41 -16.55 21.15
N ASN A 48 -0.26 -17.51 20.52
CA ASN A 48 -0.80 -18.68 21.23
C ASN A 48 0.32 -19.55 21.82
N LYS A 49 1.34 -19.88 21.03
CA LYS A 49 2.49 -20.67 21.50
C LYS A 49 3.18 -19.97 22.67
N LEU A 50 3.42 -18.66 22.56
CA LEU A 50 4.01 -17.87 23.63
C LEU A 50 3.16 -17.88 24.91
N TYR A 51 1.83 -17.74 24.77
CA TYR A 51 0.92 -17.77 25.91
C TYR A 51 0.94 -19.10 26.65
N TYR A 52 0.84 -20.23 25.94
CA TYR A 52 0.86 -21.55 26.57
C TYR A 52 2.23 -21.90 27.17
N SER A 53 3.33 -21.40 26.57
CA SER A 53 4.67 -21.55 27.15
C SER A 53 4.88 -20.73 28.42
N ILE A 54 4.12 -19.65 28.66
CA ILE A 54 4.31 -18.77 29.83
C ILE A 54 3.28 -19.07 30.94
N LYS A 55 2.02 -19.35 30.60
CA LYS A 55 0.89 -19.47 31.56
C LYS A 55 1.11 -20.51 32.67
N ASN A 56 1.87 -21.56 32.36
CA ASN A 56 2.10 -22.67 33.29
C ASN A 56 3.20 -22.34 34.33
N PHE A 57 4.17 -21.50 33.98
CA PHE A 57 5.33 -21.22 34.83
C PHE A 57 5.27 -19.84 35.51
N TYR A 58 4.56 -18.88 34.93
CA TYR A 58 4.54 -17.49 35.39
C TYR A 58 3.13 -16.98 35.65
N LEU A 59 2.96 -16.27 36.76
CA LEU A 59 1.78 -15.47 37.05
C LEU A 59 2.06 -14.00 36.70
N ILE A 60 1.48 -13.54 35.59
CA ILE A 60 1.66 -12.19 35.06
C ILE A 60 0.31 -11.51 34.90
N SER A 61 0.16 -10.28 35.42
CA SER A 61 -1.04 -9.48 35.22
C SER A 61 -1.25 -9.19 33.72
N ASN A 62 -2.48 -9.31 33.23
CA ASN A 62 -2.86 -9.06 31.83
C ASN A 62 -1.89 -9.66 30.79
N ILE A 63 -1.49 -10.92 31.00
CA ILE A 63 -0.51 -11.61 30.16
C ILE A 63 -0.86 -11.59 28.67
N LYS A 64 -2.14 -11.74 28.31
CA LYS A 64 -2.60 -11.73 26.90
C LYS A 64 -2.35 -10.37 26.24
N GLY A 65 -2.66 -9.28 26.94
CA GLY A 65 -2.42 -7.92 26.46
C GLY A 65 -0.93 -7.65 26.26
N LYS A 66 -0.11 -8.00 27.26
CA LYS A 66 1.36 -7.83 27.20
C LYS A 66 2.01 -8.66 26.11
N ILE A 67 1.59 -9.92 25.91
CA ILE A 67 2.04 -10.76 24.79
C ILE A 67 1.68 -10.14 23.44
N LYS A 68 0.44 -9.66 23.28
CA LYS A 68 0.01 -9.00 22.04
C LYS A 68 0.86 -7.75 21.77
N HIS A 69 1.17 -6.97 22.80
CA HIS A 69 2.06 -5.82 22.71
C HIS A 69 3.49 -6.21 22.28
N VAL A 70 4.11 -7.21 22.94
CA VAL A 70 5.47 -7.67 22.61
C VAL A 70 5.57 -8.17 21.17
N VAL A 71 4.62 -9.01 20.73
CA VAL A 71 4.62 -9.59 19.37
C VAL A 71 4.34 -8.52 18.30
N SER A 72 3.47 -7.54 18.59
CA SER A 72 3.12 -6.48 17.62
C SER A 72 4.16 -5.38 17.47
N THR A 73 5.07 -5.23 18.45
CA THR A 73 6.19 -4.26 18.43
C THR A 73 7.55 -4.89 18.14
N CYS A 74 7.60 -6.21 17.92
CA CYS A 74 8.85 -6.91 17.59
C CYS A 74 9.23 -6.68 16.12
N SER A 75 10.34 -5.98 15.87
CA SER A 75 10.84 -5.66 14.52
C SER A 75 10.98 -6.90 13.64
N THR A 76 11.60 -7.97 14.14
CA THR A 76 11.76 -9.24 13.42
C THR A 76 10.43 -9.86 13.01
N CYS A 77 9.43 -9.86 13.91
CA CYS A 77 8.09 -10.35 13.60
C CYS A 77 7.36 -9.44 12.60
N MET A 78 7.56 -8.12 12.68
CA MET A 78 6.91 -7.16 11.79
C MET A 78 7.43 -7.27 10.35
N ILE A 79 8.72 -7.58 10.18
CA ILE A 79 9.38 -7.73 8.88
C ILE A 79 9.10 -9.12 8.26
N ASN A 80 9.16 -10.19 9.06
CA ASN A 80 9.18 -11.56 8.54
C ASN A 80 7.84 -12.30 8.57
N LYS A 81 6.81 -11.78 9.25
CA LYS A 81 5.51 -12.45 9.31
C LYS A 81 4.45 -11.73 8.50
N ARG A 82 3.71 -12.51 7.70
CA ARG A 82 2.44 -12.07 7.10
C ARG A 82 1.48 -11.65 8.21
N GLN A 83 0.99 -10.43 8.13
CA GLN A 83 -0.12 -9.95 8.95
C GLN A 83 -1.16 -9.34 8.03
N THR A 84 -2.42 -9.52 8.36
CA THR A 84 -3.53 -8.82 7.71
C THR A 84 -3.49 -7.36 8.18
N ILE A 85 -3.00 -6.46 7.33
CA ILE A 85 -2.95 -5.03 7.64
C ILE A 85 -4.11 -4.33 6.95
N SER A 86 -4.78 -3.45 7.67
CA SER A 86 -5.62 -2.42 7.06
C SER A 86 -4.82 -1.12 6.96
N TYR A 87 -4.64 -0.67 5.73
CA TYR A 87 -4.06 0.62 5.39
C TYR A 87 -5.03 1.76 5.76
N GLY A 88 -4.55 3.00 5.80
CA GLY A 88 -5.38 4.20 6.06
C GLY A 88 -6.56 4.35 5.09
N LYS A 89 -7.47 5.30 5.36
CA LYS A 89 -8.61 5.60 4.45
C LYS A 89 -8.07 5.97 3.07
N ILE A 90 -8.63 5.36 2.03
CA ILE A 90 -8.29 5.77 0.65
C ILE A 90 -9.10 7.04 0.43
N THR A 91 -8.42 8.16 0.17
CA THR A 91 -9.07 9.44 -0.14
C THR A 91 -8.65 9.88 -1.54
N GLY A 92 -9.60 10.26 -2.39
CA GLY A 92 -9.28 10.90 -3.67
C GLY A 92 -8.89 9.95 -4.81
N PHE A 93 -9.41 10.29 -5.99
CA PHE A 93 -9.18 9.64 -7.27
C PHE A 93 -8.13 10.42 -8.09
N ILE A 94 -7.52 9.79 -9.10
CA ILE A 94 -6.84 10.53 -10.17
C ILE A 94 -7.93 11.15 -11.05
N GLU A 95 -8.50 12.26 -10.62
CA GLU A 95 -9.46 12.99 -11.45
C GLU A 95 -8.71 13.65 -12.61
N SER A 96 -9.03 13.21 -13.82
CA SER A 96 -9.02 14.13 -14.94
C SER A 96 -10.33 14.91 -14.86
N ALA A 97 -10.31 16.13 -14.31
CA ALA A 97 -11.51 16.96 -14.20
C ALA A 97 -12.11 17.39 -15.56
N GLN A 98 -11.41 17.11 -16.66
CA GLN A 98 -11.78 17.51 -18.01
C GLN A 98 -11.35 16.43 -19.03
N PRO A 99 -12.07 16.28 -20.15
CA PRO A 99 -11.64 15.46 -21.29
C PRO A 99 -10.22 15.81 -21.74
N LEU A 100 -9.47 14.80 -22.19
CA LEU A 100 -8.14 14.93 -22.79
C LEU A 100 -7.06 15.51 -21.87
N LYS A 101 -7.35 15.89 -20.62
CA LYS A 101 -6.31 16.38 -19.71
C LYS A 101 -5.32 15.27 -19.36
N LYS A 102 -5.79 14.03 -19.18
CA LYS A 102 -4.97 12.87 -18.87
C LYS A 102 -5.35 11.68 -19.73
N VAL A 103 -4.35 11.09 -20.37
CA VAL A 103 -4.50 9.91 -21.21
C VAL A 103 -3.62 8.79 -20.65
N CYS A 104 -4.14 7.57 -20.61
CA CYS A 104 -3.39 6.37 -20.27
C CYS A 104 -3.06 5.58 -21.53
N SER A 105 -1.94 4.86 -21.55
CA SER A 105 -1.62 3.96 -22.66
C SER A 105 -1.02 2.65 -22.18
N ASP A 106 -1.40 1.56 -22.85
CA ASP A 106 -0.99 0.19 -22.57
C ASP A 106 -0.80 -0.61 -23.86
N ILE A 107 -0.01 -1.69 -23.81
CA ILE A 107 0.21 -2.59 -24.96
C ILE A 107 -0.22 -4.00 -24.59
N LEU A 108 -1.18 -4.53 -25.36
CA LEU A 108 -1.68 -5.89 -25.23
C LEU A 108 -1.09 -6.79 -26.32
N GLY A 109 -0.79 -8.05 -25.98
CA GLY A 109 -0.32 -9.07 -26.93
C GLY A 109 0.64 -10.07 -26.29
N SER A 110 1.33 -10.93 -27.05
CA SER A 110 1.34 -11.09 -28.52
C SER A 110 0.13 -11.89 -29.01
N LEU A 111 -0.63 -11.33 -29.94
CA LEU A 111 -1.66 -12.05 -30.67
C LEU A 111 -1.09 -12.58 -32.00
N ILE A 112 -1.68 -13.63 -32.54
CA ILE A 112 -1.34 -14.19 -33.85
C ILE A 112 -2.57 -14.06 -34.72
N ASN A 113 -2.40 -13.43 -35.89
CA ASN A 113 -3.42 -13.41 -36.91
C ASN A 113 -3.49 -14.80 -37.57
N GLN A 114 -4.66 -15.44 -37.57
CA GLN A 114 -4.79 -16.78 -38.15
C GLN A 114 -4.63 -16.81 -39.67
N PHE A 115 -4.85 -15.69 -40.37
CA PHE A 115 -4.76 -15.63 -41.83
C PHE A 115 -3.33 -15.58 -42.35
N ASP A 116 -2.50 -14.67 -41.83
CA ASP A 116 -1.13 -14.45 -42.29
C ASP A 116 -0.07 -15.04 -41.33
N LYS A 117 -0.50 -15.62 -40.21
CA LYS A 117 0.34 -16.14 -39.11
C LYS A 117 1.31 -15.11 -38.52
N ARG A 118 1.09 -13.81 -38.75
CA ARG A 118 1.94 -12.75 -38.23
C ARG A 118 1.53 -12.40 -36.80
N LYS A 119 2.54 -12.13 -35.98
CA LYS A 119 2.35 -11.60 -34.64
C LYS A 119 1.99 -10.12 -34.71
N PHE A 120 1.04 -9.71 -33.88
CA PHE A 120 0.70 -8.32 -33.69
C PHE A 120 0.36 -8.03 -32.23
N TYR A 121 0.34 -6.75 -31.92
CA TYR A 121 0.10 -6.17 -30.62
C TYR A 121 -0.95 -5.06 -30.78
N ILE A 122 -1.59 -4.70 -29.68
CA ILE A 122 -2.62 -3.65 -29.65
C ILE A 122 -2.15 -2.60 -28.67
N LEU A 123 -1.85 -1.41 -29.18
CA LEU A 123 -1.65 -0.24 -28.36
C LEU A 123 -3.00 0.39 -28.06
N THR A 124 -3.31 0.58 -26.79
CA THR A 124 -4.48 1.30 -26.32
C THR A 124 -4.06 2.71 -25.91
N ILE A 125 -4.85 3.71 -26.30
CA ILE A 125 -4.72 5.09 -25.83
C ILE A 125 -6.09 5.50 -25.29
N THR A 126 -6.21 5.68 -23.98
CA THR A 126 -7.49 5.90 -23.29
C THR A 126 -7.53 7.25 -22.60
N ASP A 127 -8.51 8.09 -22.93
CA ASP A 127 -8.80 9.29 -22.14
C ASP A 127 -9.42 8.90 -20.79
N VAL A 128 -8.79 9.34 -19.70
CA VAL A 128 -9.20 8.97 -18.34
C VAL A 128 -10.59 9.50 -18.01
N PHE A 129 -10.97 10.68 -18.53
CA PHE A 129 -12.26 11.27 -18.24
C PHE A 129 -13.39 10.59 -19.02
N SER A 130 -13.35 10.62 -20.35
CA SER A 130 -14.44 10.10 -21.18
C SER A 130 -14.48 8.58 -21.27
N ARG A 131 -13.38 7.89 -20.86
CA ARG A 131 -13.14 6.46 -21.09
C ARG A 131 -13.04 6.08 -22.57
N TYR A 132 -12.96 7.08 -23.45
CA TYR A 132 -12.75 6.85 -24.87
C TYR A 132 -11.38 6.20 -25.08
N THR A 133 -11.35 5.06 -25.76
CA THR A 133 -10.12 4.30 -26.03
C THR A 133 -9.93 4.16 -27.52
N LEU A 134 -8.78 4.63 -28.00
CA LEU A 134 -8.30 4.39 -29.36
C LEU A 134 -7.43 3.13 -29.36
N LEU A 135 -7.66 2.26 -30.34
CA LEU A 135 -6.88 1.05 -30.56
C LEU A 135 -6.00 1.23 -31.79
N THR A 136 -4.72 0.91 -31.67
CA THR A 136 -3.78 0.92 -32.80
C THR A 136 -3.08 -0.44 -32.88
N ILE A 137 -3.17 -1.09 -34.04
CA ILE A 137 -2.49 -2.36 -34.30
C ILE A 137 -1.01 -2.08 -34.57
N LEU A 138 -0.15 -2.78 -33.84
CA LEU A 138 1.30 -2.72 -33.96
C LEU A 138 1.85 -4.09 -34.35
N TYR A 139 2.62 -4.17 -35.44
CA TYR A 139 3.33 -5.42 -35.79
C TYR A 139 4.68 -5.55 -35.09
N GLN A 140 5.17 -4.46 -34.49
CA GLN A 140 6.41 -4.42 -33.71
C GLN A 140 6.24 -3.44 -32.55
N ILE A 141 6.72 -3.82 -31.36
CA ILE A 141 6.77 -2.93 -30.20
C ILE A 141 8.08 -2.14 -30.28
N ASN A 142 8.02 -0.94 -30.83
CA ASN A 142 9.14 -0.01 -30.84
C ASN A 142 8.64 1.41 -30.53
N THR A 143 9.55 2.28 -30.07
CA THR A 143 9.19 3.65 -29.68
C THR A 143 8.60 4.45 -30.83
N LYS A 144 9.16 4.32 -32.05
CA LYS A 144 8.70 5.06 -33.24
C LYS A 144 7.24 4.79 -33.59
N GLN A 145 6.82 3.53 -33.52
CA GLN A 145 5.44 3.11 -33.80
C GLN A 145 4.49 3.63 -32.71
N VAL A 146 4.92 3.63 -31.45
CA VAL A 146 4.15 4.21 -30.34
C VAL A 146 4.00 5.73 -30.53
N ILE A 147 5.07 6.45 -30.86
CA ILE A 147 5.02 7.88 -31.17
C ILE A 147 4.05 8.16 -32.31
N LYS A 148 4.13 7.41 -33.42
CA LYS A 148 3.22 7.55 -34.55
C LYS A 148 1.75 7.35 -34.16
N ALA A 149 1.46 6.44 -33.23
CA ALA A 149 0.12 6.25 -32.71
C ALA A 149 -0.37 7.43 -31.86
N PHE A 150 0.51 8.05 -31.06
CA PHE A 150 0.19 9.28 -30.35
C PHE A 150 0.03 10.49 -31.29
N GLU A 151 0.81 10.58 -32.36
CA GLU A 151 0.61 11.59 -33.40
C GLU A 151 -0.77 11.43 -34.07
N ASN A 152 -1.16 10.20 -34.41
CA ASN A 152 -2.50 9.90 -34.90
C ASN A 152 -3.59 10.33 -33.91
N TRP A 153 -3.36 10.15 -32.61
CA TRP A 153 -4.25 10.68 -31.58
C TRP A 153 -4.30 12.22 -31.60
N PHE A 154 -3.16 12.90 -31.74
CA PHE A 154 -3.09 14.38 -31.81
C PHE A 154 -3.73 14.97 -33.07
N HIS A 155 -3.78 14.22 -34.17
CA HIS A 155 -4.51 14.63 -35.36
C HIS A 155 -6.02 14.56 -35.15
N ARG A 156 -6.49 13.61 -34.33
CA ARG A 156 -7.92 13.39 -34.04
C ARG A 156 -8.44 14.23 -32.88
N PHE A 157 -7.59 14.47 -31.87
CA PHE A 157 -7.95 15.12 -30.62
C PHE A 157 -6.88 16.13 -30.20
N LYS A 158 -7.20 16.99 -29.22
CA LYS A 158 -6.20 17.89 -28.63
C LYS A 158 -5.10 17.10 -27.90
N ARG A 159 -3.89 17.67 -27.90
CA ARG A 159 -2.75 17.14 -27.13
C ARG A 159 -3.12 17.06 -25.64
N PRO A 160 -2.85 15.93 -24.97
CA PRO A 160 -3.11 15.81 -23.55
C PRO A 160 -2.09 16.58 -22.72
N LYS A 161 -2.46 16.96 -21.48
CA LYS A 161 -1.50 17.58 -20.55
C LYS A 161 -0.58 16.54 -19.91
N GLU A 162 -1.13 15.36 -19.64
CA GLU A 162 -0.42 14.26 -18.96
C GLU A 162 -0.65 12.94 -19.71
N ILE A 163 0.45 12.20 -19.94
CA ILE A 163 0.40 10.81 -20.42
C ILE A 163 0.83 9.89 -19.27
N LEU A 164 0.01 8.89 -18.97
CA LEU A 164 0.27 7.86 -17.97
C LEU A 164 0.55 6.52 -18.68
N THR A 165 1.73 5.94 -18.50
CA THR A 165 2.08 4.63 -19.08
C THR A 165 2.64 3.71 -18.02
N ASP A 166 2.87 2.44 -18.38
CA ASP A 166 3.73 1.55 -17.62
C ASP A 166 5.22 1.89 -17.82
N GLN A 167 6.08 1.05 -17.24
CA GLN A 167 7.54 1.12 -17.36
C GLN A 167 8.08 0.34 -18.57
N GLY A 168 7.28 0.16 -19.63
CA GLY A 168 7.72 -0.48 -20.86
C GLY A 168 8.91 0.24 -21.50
N ARG A 169 9.83 -0.52 -22.11
CA ARG A 169 11.07 0.01 -22.72
C ARG A 169 10.78 1.12 -23.75
N GLN A 170 9.69 0.98 -24.49
CA GLN A 170 9.21 1.94 -25.47
C GLN A 170 8.87 3.31 -24.83
N TYR A 171 8.30 3.32 -23.62
CA TYR A 171 7.90 4.56 -22.95
C TYR A 171 9.05 5.20 -22.15
N ILE A 172 9.99 4.40 -21.64
CA ILE A 172 11.15 4.93 -20.89
C ILE A 172 12.24 5.47 -21.82
N SER A 173 12.21 5.09 -23.11
CA SER A 173 13.19 5.53 -24.09
C SER A 173 13.37 7.06 -24.16
N GLU A 174 14.60 7.50 -24.46
CA GLU A 174 14.92 8.93 -24.60
C GLU A 174 14.12 9.58 -25.74
N GLU A 175 13.89 8.84 -26.82
CA GLU A 175 13.09 9.26 -27.97
C GLU A 175 11.64 9.60 -27.56
N PHE A 176 11.00 8.75 -26.73
CA PHE A 176 9.64 9.02 -26.23
C PHE A 176 9.59 10.21 -25.27
N ASN A 177 10.57 10.30 -24.36
CA ASN A 177 10.64 11.43 -23.42
C ASN A 177 10.88 12.76 -24.16
N THR A 178 11.69 12.76 -25.21
CA THR A 178 11.92 13.94 -26.06
C THR A 178 10.65 14.33 -26.80
N PHE A 179 9.92 13.36 -27.37
CA PHE A 179 8.62 13.58 -27.99
C PHE A 179 7.61 14.22 -27.02
N CYS A 180 7.51 13.73 -25.78
CA CYS A 180 6.64 14.32 -24.77
C CYS A 180 7.04 15.76 -24.43
N ARG A 181 8.34 16.03 -24.22
CA ARG A 181 8.85 17.38 -23.93
C ARG A 181 8.56 18.36 -25.06
N PHE A 182 8.82 17.97 -26.31
CA PHE A 182 8.57 18.81 -27.49
C PHE A 182 7.09 19.20 -27.62
N ASN A 183 6.19 18.28 -27.25
CA ASN A 183 4.74 18.54 -27.29
C ASN A 183 4.19 19.19 -26.00
N GLY A 184 5.04 19.55 -25.03
CA GLY A 184 4.61 20.13 -23.75
C GLY A 184 3.81 19.17 -22.87
N ILE A 185 4.02 17.86 -23.03
CA ILE A 185 3.27 16.81 -22.35
C ILE A 185 4.08 16.29 -21.17
N LYS A 186 3.45 16.22 -19.99
CA LYS A 186 4.06 15.61 -18.81
C LYS A 186 3.89 14.09 -18.87
N HIS A 187 5.00 13.38 -19.05
CA HIS A 187 5.02 11.92 -18.99
C HIS A 187 5.11 11.44 -17.53
N ILE A 188 4.22 10.53 -17.15
CA ILE A 188 4.15 9.91 -15.83
C ILE A 188 4.20 8.40 -16.04
N CYS A 189 5.18 7.72 -15.47
CA CYS A 189 5.18 6.27 -15.43
C CYS A 189 4.46 5.81 -14.16
N THR A 190 3.60 4.82 -14.26
CA THR A 190 3.07 4.13 -13.08
C THR A 190 4.25 3.49 -12.34
N SER A 191 4.28 3.60 -11.01
CA SER A 191 5.05 2.63 -10.23
C SER A 191 4.42 1.26 -10.47
N VAL A 192 5.22 0.19 -10.37
CA VAL A 192 4.81 -1.22 -10.58
C VAL A 192 3.52 -1.59 -9.80
N TYR A 193 3.09 -0.76 -8.84
CA TYR A 193 1.89 -0.94 -8.02
C TYR A 193 1.05 0.32 -7.82
N ASN A 194 0.71 1.07 -8.88
CA ASN A 194 -0.37 2.06 -8.81
C ASN A 194 -1.71 1.52 -9.41
N PRO A 195 -2.52 0.77 -8.62
CA PRO A 195 -3.69 0.04 -9.12
C PRO A 195 -4.81 0.91 -9.71
N THR A 196 -4.77 2.23 -9.52
CA THR A 196 -5.84 3.14 -10.00
C THR A 196 -5.69 3.58 -11.46
N GLY A 197 -4.47 3.61 -12.00
CA GLY A 197 -4.26 3.82 -13.44
C GLY A 197 -4.58 2.55 -14.22
N ASN A 198 -4.15 1.41 -13.67
CA ASN A 198 -4.41 0.08 -14.23
C ASN A 198 -5.89 -0.28 -14.22
N SER A 199 -6.68 0.06 -13.20
CA SER A 199 -8.10 -0.35 -13.16
C SER A 199 -8.94 0.18 -14.33
N ILE A 200 -8.56 1.32 -14.90
CA ILE A 200 -9.23 1.91 -16.06
C ILE A 200 -8.89 1.13 -17.32
N LEU A 201 -7.59 0.85 -17.50
CA LEU A 201 -7.07 0.06 -18.61
C LEU A 201 -7.56 -1.38 -18.51
N GLU A 202 -7.62 -1.97 -17.32
CA GLU A 202 -8.06 -3.34 -17.06
C GLU A 202 -9.44 -3.64 -17.67
N ARG A 203 -10.39 -2.70 -17.59
CA ARG A 203 -11.71 -2.91 -18.19
C ARG A 203 -11.68 -2.89 -19.72
N ALA A 204 -10.93 -1.96 -20.31
CA ALA A 204 -10.77 -1.92 -21.77
C ALA A 204 -10.02 -3.17 -22.24
N ASN A 205 -8.97 -3.55 -21.53
CA ASN A 205 -8.15 -4.73 -21.78
C ASN A 205 -8.98 -6.02 -21.66
N GLN A 206 -9.85 -6.16 -20.65
CA GLN A 206 -10.75 -7.30 -20.52
C GLN A 206 -11.69 -7.45 -21.71
N ILE A 207 -12.24 -6.33 -22.21
CA ILE A 207 -13.08 -6.36 -23.42
C ILE A 207 -12.24 -6.82 -24.60
N ILE A 208 -11.04 -6.25 -24.81
CA ILE A 208 -10.16 -6.62 -25.92
C ILE A 208 -9.75 -8.10 -25.84
N SER A 209 -9.42 -8.60 -24.65
CA SER A 209 -9.06 -10.01 -24.42
C SER A 209 -10.22 -10.98 -24.63
N SER A 210 -11.47 -10.51 -24.60
CA SER A 210 -12.65 -11.34 -24.88
C SER A 210 -12.96 -11.49 -26.38
N LEU A 211 -12.27 -10.74 -27.25
CA LEU A 211 -12.48 -10.75 -28.70
C LEU A 211 -11.45 -11.65 -29.39
N SER A 212 -11.82 -12.19 -30.56
CA SER A 212 -10.86 -12.92 -31.37
C SER A 212 -9.86 -11.98 -32.06
N PRO A 213 -8.62 -12.42 -32.33
CA PRO A 213 -7.64 -11.64 -33.09
C PRO A 213 -8.18 -11.09 -34.42
N GLU A 214 -9.03 -11.87 -35.09
CA GLU A 214 -9.65 -11.51 -36.37
C GLU A 214 -10.67 -10.39 -36.19
N GLU A 215 -11.53 -10.44 -35.17
CA GLU A 215 -12.49 -9.37 -34.88
C GLU A 215 -11.81 -8.03 -34.62
N ILE A 216 -10.62 -8.07 -34.03
CA ILE A 216 -9.80 -6.89 -33.76
C ILE A 216 -9.18 -6.36 -35.06
N ILE A 217 -8.63 -7.24 -35.91
CA ILE A 217 -7.97 -6.85 -37.17
C ILE A 217 -8.96 -6.31 -38.20
N PHE A 218 -10.10 -7.00 -38.38
CA PHE A 218 -11.10 -6.59 -39.36
C PHE A 218 -11.88 -5.35 -38.95
N ASN A 219 -11.53 -4.74 -37.81
CA ASN A 219 -12.04 -3.47 -37.35
C ASN A 219 -13.56 -3.42 -37.44
N LYS A 220 -14.26 -4.54 -37.15
CA LYS A 220 -15.71 -4.55 -37.13
C LYS A 220 -16.11 -3.46 -36.13
N SER A 221 -16.91 -2.50 -36.60
CA SER A 221 -17.32 -1.23 -35.97
C SER A 221 -17.71 -1.22 -34.49
N ARG A 222 -17.72 -2.37 -33.81
CA ARG A 222 -17.87 -2.49 -32.36
C ARG A 222 -16.73 -1.85 -31.57
N LEU A 223 -15.52 -1.77 -32.11
CA LEU A 223 -14.33 -1.30 -31.38
C LEU A 223 -14.00 0.19 -31.60
N ASP A 224 -14.25 0.74 -32.80
CA ASP A 224 -14.11 2.17 -33.02
C ASP A 224 -15.34 2.91 -32.49
N LEU A 225 -15.23 3.41 -31.26
CA LEU A 225 -16.30 4.13 -30.58
C LEU A 225 -16.75 5.41 -31.31
N LEU A 226 -16.01 5.86 -32.35
CA LEU A 226 -16.33 7.05 -33.15
C LEU A 226 -17.52 6.87 -34.08
N GLU A 227 -17.75 5.65 -34.59
CA GLU A 227 -18.94 5.39 -35.44
C GLU A 227 -20.24 5.40 -34.62
N ARG A 228 -20.13 5.43 -33.29
CA ARG A 228 -21.27 5.61 -32.39
C ARG A 228 -21.39 7.10 -32.05
N THR A 229 -22.19 7.83 -32.81
CA THR A 229 -22.68 9.15 -32.41
C THR A 229 -23.47 9.03 -31.11
N ARG A 230 -22.79 9.16 -29.96
CA ARG A 230 -23.42 9.25 -28.65
C ARG A 230 -23.46 10.71 -28.24
N LYS A 231 -24.66 11.25 -28.01
CA LYS A 231 -24.80 12.51 -27.26
C LYS A 231 -24.29 12.25 -25.84
N ILE A 232 -23.07 12.73 -25.58
CA ILE A 232 -22.41 12.60 -24.29
C ILE A 232 -22.72 13.87 -23.48
N ASN A 233 -23.44 13.72 -22.37
CA ASN A 233 -23.54 14.78 -21.37
C ASN A 233 -22.33 14.67 -20.42
N LEU A 234 -21.44 15.66 -20.47
CA LEU A 234 -20.19 15.67 -19.72
C LEU A 234 -20.42 15.72 -18.20
N GLU A 235 -21.47 16.41 -17.74
CA GLU A 235 -21.82 16.51 -16.33
C GLU A 235 -22.34 15.16 -15.79
N SER A 236 -23.17 14.48 -16.57
CA SER A 236 -23.68 13.15 -16.19
C SER A 236 -22.59 12.09 -16.17
N ILE A 237 -21.56 12.20 -17.03
CA ILE A 237 -20.38 11.34 -16.97
C ILE A 237 -19.52 11.65 -15.75
N ALA A 238 -19.23 12.92 -15.49
CA ALA A 238 -18.43 13.34 -14.35
C ALA A 238 -19.06 12.88 -13.02
N THR A 239 -20.37 13.07 -12.87
CA THR A 239 -21.13 12.63 -11.69
C THR A 239 -21.15 11.11 -11.54
N ARG A 240 -21.37 10.34 -12.62
CA ARG A 240 -21.34 8.87 -12.57
C ARG A 240 -19.96 8.32 -12.22
N ILE A 241 -18.89 8.90 -12.77
CA ILE A 241 -17.52 8.52 -12.44
C ILE A 241 -17.23 8.77 -10.96
N LYS A 242 -17.64 9.95 -10.46
CA LYS A 242 -17.48 10.32 -9.04
C LYS A 242 -18.25 9.37 -8.12
N GLN A 243 -19.52 9.11 -8.42
CA GLN A 243 -20.37 8.17 -7.66
C GLN A 243 -19.81 6.74 -7.67
N ALA A 244 -19.33 6.25 -8.82
CA ALA A 244 -18.74 4.92 -8.92
C ALA A 244 -17.46 4.80 -8.08
N ALA A 245 -16.58 5.80 -8.15
CA ALA A 245 -15.37 5.87 -7.35
C ALA A 245 -15.69 5.95 -5.84
N ASP A 246 -16.66 6.76 -5.46
CA ASP A 246 -17.10 6.91 -4.07
C ASP A 246 -17.70 5.60 -3.53
N SER A 247 -18.51 4.90 -4.32
CA SER A 247 -19.08 3.60 -3.95
C SER A 247 -17.99 2.53 -3.77
N GLU A 248 -16.99 2.49 -4.66
CA GLU A 248 -15.88 1.55 -4.56
C GLU A 248 -14.97 1.85 -3.36
N ASN A 249 -14.70 3.13 -3.10
CA ASN A 249 -14.02 3.58 -1.90
C ASN A 249 -14.79 3.18 -0.65
N GLN A 250 -16.10 3.40 -0.60
CA GLN A 250 -16.96 2.98 0.51
C GLN A 250 -16.90 1.46 0.73
N LYS A 251 -17.03 0.65 -0.33
CA LYS A 251 -16.92 -0.82 -0.24
C LYS A 251 -15.54 -1.26 0.26
N SER A 252 -14.48 -0.61 -0.22
CA SER A 252 -13.11 -0.90 0.22
C SER A 252 -12.86 -0.44 1.66
N ASN A 253 -13.44 0.69 2.07
CA ASN A 253 -13.36 1.24 3.42
C ASN A 253 -14.16 0.40 4.43
N ALA A 254 -15.34 -0.12 4.05
CA ALA A 254 -16.22 -0.91 4.91
C ALA A 254 -15.63 -2.26 5.34
N LYS A 255 -14.73 -2.85 4.53
CA LYS A 255 -14.05 -4.12 4.86
C LYS A 255 -12.92 -3.97 5.90
N ARG A 256 -12.71 -2.78 6.47
CA ARG A 256 -11.50 -2.46 7.28
C ARG A 256 -11.77 -2.57 8.78
N LYS A 257 -10.77 -3.11 9.50
CA LYS A 257 -10.83 -3.36 10.96
C LYS A 257 -10.05 -2.34 11.81
N THR A 258 -9.14 -1.54 11.24
CA THR A 258 -8.36 -0.53 11.99
C THR A 258 -8.06 0.74 11.18
N GLU A 259 -8.15 1.91 11.82
CA GLU A 259 -7.78 3.21 11.26
C GLU A 259 -6.36 3.56 11.72
N PHE A 260 -5.38 3.58 10.81
CA PHE A 260 -4.07 4.18 11.06
C PHE A 260 -3.82 5.25 10.02
N VAL A 261 -3.58 6.48 10.48
CA VAL A 261 -3.26 7.63 9.62
C VAL A 261 -1.75 7.83 9.66
N TYR A 262 -1.12 7.90 8.48
CA TYR A 262 0.30 8.20 8.39
C TYR A 262 0.50 9.70 8.51
N GLU A 263 1.50 10.11 9.29
CA GLU A 263 1.94 11.49 9.40
C GLU A 263 3.42 11.63 9.06
N VAL A 264 3.85 12.84 8.71
CA VAL A 264 5.26 13.14 8.44
C VAL A 264 6.08 12.83 9.69
N GLY A 265 7.18 12.09 9.52
CA GLY A 265 8.02 11.62 10.61
C GLY A 265 7.67 10.25 11.17
N ASN A 266 6.52 9.65 10.79
CA ASN A 266 6.23 8.26 11.12
C ASN A 266 7.17 7.29 10.37
N PHE A 267 7.29 6.07 10.88
CA PHE A 267 8.01 5.00 10.21
C PHE A 267 7.03 3.96 9.63
N ALA A 268 7.34 3.46 8.45
CA ALA A 268 6.56 2.45 7.75
C ALA A 268 7.45 1.32 7.21
N LEU A 269 6.88 0.13 7.08
CA LEU A 269 7.48 -1.00 6.37
C LEU A 269 6.79 -1.15 5.02
N VAL A 270 7.57 -1.23 3.95
CA VAL A 270 7.08 -1.38 2.57
C VAL A 270 6.98 -2.86 2.22
N LYS A 271 5.90 -3.30 1.58
CA LYS A 271 5.76 -4.70 1.13
C LYS A 271 6.85 -5.06 0.13
N ASN A 272 7.54 -6.19 0.35
CA ASN A 272 8.55 -6.70 -0.55
C ASN A 272 7.91 -7.52 -1.68
N HIS A 273 7.85 -6.95 -2.88
CA HIS A 273 7.25 -7.59 -4.05
C HIS A 273 8.20 -8.55 -4.76
N ASN A 274 9.49 -8.23 -4.79
CA ASN A 274 10.53 -9.01 -5.49
C ASN A 274 11.22 -10.02 -4.56
N ARG A 275 10.48 -10.55 -3.58
CA ARG A 275 11.04 -11.42 -2.55
C ARG A 275 11.22 -12.85 -3.08
N SER A 276 12.35 -13.45 -2.74
CA SER A 276 12.58 -14.90 -2.82
C SER A 276 11.82 -15.64 -1.71
N LYS A 277 11.84 -16.98 -1.72
CA LYS A 277 11.10 -17.80 -0.74
C LYS A 277 11.44 -17.45 0.71
N LEU A 278 12.73 -17.20 0.99
CA LEU A 278 13.27 -16.91 2.33
C LEU A 278 13.37 -15.41 2.66
N ASP A 279 13.14 -14.54 1.67
CA ASP A 279 13.26 -13.11 1.85
C ASP A 279 12.13 -12.55 2.72
N PRO A 280 12.41 -11.47 3.48
CA PRO A 280 11.43 -10.83 4.33
C PRO A 280 10.24 -10.34 3.52
N PHE A 281 9.06 -10.35 4.15
CA PHE A 281 7.82 -9.89 3.52
C PHE A 281 7.76 -8.37 3.38
N TYR A 282 8.53 -7.64 4.18
CA TYR A 282 8.54 -6.19 4.18
C TYR A 282 9.98 -5.64 4.26
N ILE A 283 10.19 -4.47 3.67
CA ILE A 283 11.44 -3.70 3.63
C ILE A 283 11.26 -2.48 4.54
N GLY A 284 12.30 -2.08 5.27
CA GLY A 284 12.29 -0.90 6.14
C GLY A 284 12.91 -1.18 7.51
N PRO A 285 12.71 -0.29 8.50
CA PRO A 285 11.74 0.81 8.54
C PRO A 285 12.14 2.05 7.72
N ALA A 286 11.27 2.49 6.82
CA ALA A 286 11.43 3.74 6.06
C ALA A 286 10.70 4.89 6.75
N LYS A 287 11.28 6.11 6.69
CA LYS A 287 10.69 7.31 7.30
C LYS A 287 9.76 8.01 6.30
N VAL A 288 8.58 8.42 6.76
CA VAL A 288 7.65 9.26 5.98
C VAL A 288 8.17 10.69 5.93
N VAL A 289 8.47 11.18 4.72
CA VAL A 289 9.02 12.52 4.48
C VAL A 289 7.94 13.51 4.06
N SER A 290 7.02 13.09 3.19
CA SER A 290 5.92 13.95 2.74
C SER A 290 4.71 13.12 2.33
N MET A 291 3.53 13.76 2.37
CA MET A 291 2.28 13.16 1.90
C MET A 291 1.79 13.90 0.66
N HIS A 292 1.32 13.14 -0.33
CA HIS A 292 0.67 13.71 -1.50
C HIS A 292 -0.71 14.28 -1.11
N ARG A 293 -1.22 15.29 -1.84
CA ARG A 293 -2.52 15.96 -1.59
C ARG A 293 -3.74 15.03 -1.48
N ASN A 294 -3.61 13.79 -1.95
CA ASN A 294 -4.68 12.80 -1.96
C ASN A 294 -4.54 11.80 -0.80
N ASN A 295 -3.58 11.94 0.12
CA ASN A 295 -3.25 11.02 1.24
C ASN A 295 -3.04 9.52 0.90
N ASN A 296 -3.18 9.12 -0.37
CA ASN A 296 -3.00 7.73 -0.81
C ASN A 296 -1.56 7.38 -1.17
N VAL A 297 -0.73 8.39 -1.44
CA VAL A 297 0.67 8.23 -1.83
C VAL A 297 1.54 8.97 -0.83
N VAL A 298 2.54 8.27 -0.33
CA VAL A 298 3.45 8.75 0.70
C VAL A 298 4.87 8.65 0.16
N SER A 299 5.64 9.74 0.33
CA SER A 299 7.07 9.73 0.00
C SER A 299 7.84 9.20 1.21
N LEU A 300 8.60 8.13 0.98
CA LEU A 300 9.38 7.43 1.98
C LEU A 300 10.87 7.63 1.74
N SER A 301 11.64 7.70 2.82
CA SER A 301 13.09 7.76 2.82
C SER A 301 13.67 6.56 3.56
N LEU A 302 14.60 5.85 2.91
CA LEU A 302 15.37 4.76 3.51
C LEU A 302 16.81 4.83 2.96
N HIS A 303 17.80 4.90 3.84
CA HIS A 303 19.23 5.03 3.48
C HIS A 303 19.52 6.17 2.48
N GLY A 304 18.83 7.31 2.60
CA GLY A 304 19.02 8.48 1.72
C GLY A 304 18.30 8.42 0.37
N ILE A 305 17.70 7.27 0.02
CA ILE A 305 16.89 7.13 -1.19
C ILE A 305 15.44 7.52 -0.86
N VAL A 306 14.88 8.42 -1.67
CA VAL A 306 13.49 8.86 -1.55
C VAL A 306 12.67 8.31 -2.71
N TRP A 307 11.56 7.64 -2.42
CA TRP A 307 10.62 7.17 -3.42
C TRP A 307 9.17 7.30 -2.94
N GLN A 308 8.22 7.13 -3.85
CA GLN A 308 6.80 7.24 -3.56
C GLN A 308 6.15 5.86 -3.51
N GLU A 309 5.34 5.61 -2.49
CA GLU A 309 4.57 4.38 -2.35
C GLU A 309 3.10 4.65 -2.05
N ASN A 310 2.25 3.75 -2.54
CA ASN A 310 0.84 3.78 -2.18
C ASN A 310 0.66 3.28 -0.75
N ILE A 311 -0.21 3.91 0.04
CA ILE A 311 -0.52 3.47 1.41
C ILE A 311 -0.93 1.99 1.46
N LYS A 312 -1.48 1.42 0.37
CA LYS A 312 -1.81 0.00 0.20
C LYS A 312 -0.62 -0.96 0.23
N ASN A 313 0.60 -0.45 0.14
CA ASN A 313 1.83 -1.24 0.21
C ASN A 313 2.56 -1.01 1.54
N LEU A 314 2.01 -0.16 2.42
CA LEU A 314 2.71 0.33 3.60
C LEU A 314 2.12 -0.20 4.90
N ARG A 315 2.98 -0.71 5.76
CA ARG A 315 2.61 -1.14 7.10
C ARG A 315 3.13 -0.14 8.13
N PRO A 316 2.35 0.22 9.16
CA PRO A 316 2.87 1.08 10.22
C PRO A 316 3.97 0.35 11.01
N PHE A 317 5.10 1.02 11.20
CA PHE A 317 6.18 0.56 12.07
C PHE A 317 6.00 1.16 13.46
N ARG A 318 5.73 0.32 14.45
CA ARG A 318 5.51 0.74 15.84
C ARG A 318 6.82 0.59 16.61
N ILE A 319 7.43 1.72 16.94
CA ILE A 319 8.63 1.76 17.78
C ILE A 319 8.21 1.49 19.24
N ARG A 320 9.00 0.69 19.96
CA ARG A 320 8.82 0.52 21.40
C ARG A 320 9.14 1.85 22.10
N PRO A 321 8.30 2.35 23.02
CA PRO A 321 8.78 3.37 23.94
C PRO A 321 9.97 2.75 24.70
N SER A 322 11.13 3.39 24.62
CA SER A 322 12.24 3.07 25.53
C SER A 322 11.73 3.25 26.95
N ILE A 323 11.88 2.21 27.78
CA ILE A 323 11.35 2.09 29.15
C ILE A 323 11.69 3.34 30.02
N ASN A 324 12.74 4.08 29.68
CA ASN A 324 13.16 5.31 30.35
C ASN A 324 12.18 6.50 30.23
N LYS A 325 11.10 6.43 29.45
CA LYS A 325 10.08 7.50 29.36
C LYS A 325 8.78 7.22 30.14
N ILE A 326 8.62 6.05 30.75
CA ILE A 326 7.42 5.74 31.54
C ILE A 326 7.52 6.35 32.95
N HIS A 327 8.74 6.60 33.45
CA HIS A 327 8.96 7.17 34.78
C HIS A 327 8.68 8.67 34.91
N SER A 328 8.43 9.41 33.81
CA SER A 328 8.12 10.84 33.87
C SER A 328 6.63 11.18 33.85
N PHE A 329 5.73 10.20 33.89
CA PHE A 329 4.27 10.43 33.82
C PHE A 329 3.52 10.25 35.15
N ASN A 330 4.19 9.84 36.23
CA ASN A 330 3.54 9.57 37.53
C ASN A 330 4.01 10.48 38.70
N SER A 331 4.75 11.57 38.44
CA SER A 331 5.22 12.49 39.50
C SER A 331 4.41 13.79 39.61
N SER A 332 3.12 13.80 39.24
CA SER A 332 2.29 15.02 39.36
C SER A 332 0.85 14.72 39.78
N LYS A 333 0.65 13.98 40.87
CA LYS A 333 -0.59 14.02 41.67
C LYS A 333 -0.29 13.72 43.14
N THR A 334 0.32 14.67 43.85
CA THR A 334 0.17 14.80 45.29
C THR A 334 -1.13 15.55 45.57
N PRO A 335 -2.06 15.05 46.41
CA PRO A 335 -3.20 15.83 46.85
C PRO A 335 -2.74 16.84 47.90
N ALA A 336 -2.96 18.13 47.62
CA ALA A 336 -2.80 19.18 48.59
C ALA A 336 -3.83 19.00 49.71
N HIS A 337 -3.35 18.67 50.92
CA HIS A 337 -4.08 18.91 52.15
C HIS A 337 -4.14 20.43 52.37
N GLY A 338 -5.35 21.00 52.28
CA GLY A 338 -5.64 22.36 52.69
C GLY A 338 -6.55 22.33 53.91
N THR A 339 -5.96 22.49 55.08
CA THR A 339 -6.60 23.02 56.29
C THR A 339 -7.09 24.45 56.02
N THR A 340 -8.34 24.75 56.39
CA THR A 340 -8.76 25.87 57.27
C THR A 340 -10.27 26.09 57.17
N LYS A 341 -11.02 25.73 58.20
CA LYS A 341 -11.62 26.68 59.14
C LYS A 341 -12.04 25.94 60.41
#